data_AF-A0A6I1VXG0-F1
#
_entry.id   AF-A0A6I1VXG0-F1
#
_cell.length_a   1.000
_cell.length_b   1.000
_cell.length_c   1.000
_cell.angle_alpha   90.00
_cell.angle_beta   90.00
_cell.angle_gamma   90.00
#
_symmetry.space_group_name_H-M   'P 1'
#
loop_
_entity.id
_entity.type
_entity.pdbx_description
1 polymer ?
#
loop_
_entity_poly.entity_id
_entity_poly.type
_entity_poly.pdbx_seq_one_letter_code
_entity_poly.pdbx_strand_id
1 'polypeptide(L)'
;KNPVLGWMHDINRLNNPLLMQWYQDWYAPNNAVLVIVGDVTLEQAKALVTQQFGAIAARPLPTVKRPIELTHLGRRGLHLRLPSP
;
A
#
# COMPACT_ATOMS: atom_id res chain seq x y z
N LYS A 1 -9.26 12.91 1.76
CA LYS A 1 -9.23 11.59 1.09
C LYS A 1 -7.98 11.57 0.22
N ASN A 2 -7.20 10.49 0.25
CA ASN A 2 -5.95 10.38 -0.52
C ASN A 2 -6.25 9.56 -1.78
N PRO A 3 -6.46 10.18 -2.95
CA PRO A 3 -6.73 9.45 -4.18
C PRO A 3 -5.52 8.62 -4.59
N VAL A 4 -5.75 7.46 -5.21
CA VAL A 4 -4.67 6.53 -5.62
C VAL A 4 -3.67 7.18 -6.57
N LEU A 5 -4.14 8.04 -7.48
CA LEU A 5 -3.29 8.78 -8.42
C LEU A 5 -2.65 10.05 -7.82
N GLY A 6 -3.02 10.43 -6.58
CA GLY A 6 -2.67 11.73 -6.03
C GLY A 6 -3.46 12.88 -6.69
N TRP A 7 -3.06 14.12 -6.39
CA TRP A 7 -3.63 15.31 -6.99
C TRP A 7 -2.71 15.84 -8.10
N MET A 8 -3.26 16.53 -9.10
CA MET A 8 -2.46 17.05 -10.23
C MET A 8 -1.31 17.97 -9.77
N HIS A 9 -1.54 18.76 -8.71
CA HIS A 9 -0.50 19.61 -8.15
C HIS A 9 0.62 18.82 -7.44
N ASP A 10 0.34 17.63 -6.91
CA ASP A 10 1.35 16.74 -6.34
C ASP A 10 2.18 16.12 -7.46
N ILE A 11 1.52 15.63 -8.51
CA ILE A 11 2.18 15.06 -9.70
C ILE A 11 3.15 16.08 -10.32
N ASN A 12 2.71 17.32 -10.49
CA ASN A 12 3.54 18.39 -11.04
C ASN A 12 4.76 18.76 -10.15
N ARG A 13 4.75 18.39 -8.86
CA ARG A 13 5.84 18.62 -7.90
C ARG A 13 6.74 17.40 -7.72
N LEU A 14 6.36 16.24 -8.25
CA LEU A 14 7.19 15.03 -8.21
C LEU A 14 8.50 15.26 -8.96
N ASN A 15 9.59 14.81 -8.38
CA ASN A 15 10.92 14.84 -8.98
C ASN A 15 11.63 13.50 -8.75
N ASN A 16 12.68 13.24 -9.54
CA ASN A 16 13.37 11.95 -9.54
C ASN A 16 13.95 11.56 -8.15
N PRO A 17 14.60 12.46 -7.39
CA PRO A 17 15.09 12.14 -6.05
C PRO A 17 13.97 11.68 -5.10
N LEU A 18 12.84 12.38 -5.11
CA LEU A 18 11.69 12.04 -4.26
C LEU A 18 11.10 10.67 -4.62
N LEU A 19 11.00 10.36 -5.92
CA LEU A 19 10.53 9.06 -6.39
C LEU A 19 11.48 7.92 -6.00
N MET A 20 12.79 8.14 -6.15
CA MET A 20 13.79 7.15 -5.77
C MET A 20 13.79 6.89 -4.27
N GLN A 21 13.69 7.95 -3.46
CA GLN A 21 13.58 7.82 -2.01
C GLN A 21 12.34 7.02 -1.63
N TRP A 22 11.17 7.36 -2.19
CA TRP A 22 9.94 6.63 -1.95
C TRP A 22 10.07 5.15 -2.33
N TYR A 23 10.68 4.84 -3.47
CA TYR A 23 10.94 3.45 -3.88
C TYR A 23 11.82 2.71 -2.87
N GLN A 24 12.91 3.33 -2.41
CA GLN A 24 13.81 2.73 -1.43
C GLN A 24 13.13 2.47 -0.08
N ASP A 25 12.26 3.38 0.35
CA ASP A 25 11.56 3.28 1.63
C ASP A 25 10.49 2.17 1.63
N TRP A 26 9.78 1.97 0.51
CA TRP A 26 8.61 1.09 0.46
C TRP A 26 8.85 -0.26 -0.22
N TYR A 27 9.77 -0.38 -1.19
CA TYR A 27 10.04 -1.64 -1.89
C TYR A 27 11.09 -2.48 -1.17
N ALA A 28 10.76 -3.03 -0.01
CA ALA A 28 11.63 -3.93 0.75
C ALA A 28 11.06 -5.36 0.82
N PRO A 29 11.90 -6.42 0.93
CA PRO A 29 11.40 -7.79 0.95
C PRO A 29 10.50 -8.08 2.17
N ASN A 30 10.73 -7.41 3.30
CA ASN A 30 9.89 -7.47 4.49
C ASN A 30 8.58 -6.64 4.39
N ASN A 31 8.31 -6.03 3.23
CA ASN A 31 7.06 -5.31 2.90
C ASN A 31 6.39 -5.85 1.63
N ALA A 32 6.85 -7.00 1.10
CA ALA A 32 6.35 -7.60 -0.13
C ALA A 32 5.78 -8.99 0.10
N VAL A 33 4.82 -9.39 -0.73
CA VAL A 33 4.25 -10.75 -0.74
C VAL A 33 4.41 -11.34 -2.14
N LEU A 34 5.07 -12.49 -2.22
CA LEU A 34 5.20 -13.26 -3.45
C LEU A 34 4.15 -14.37 -3.45
N VAL A 35 3.34 -14.43 -4.52
CA VAL A 35 2.31 -15.44 -4.70
C VAL A 35 2.71 -16.33 -5.88
N ILE A 36 2.77 -17.64 -5.66
CA ILE A 36 3.14 -18.64 -6.68
C ILE A 36 1.97 -19.62 -6.80
N VAL A 37 1.46 -19.81 -8.02
CA VAL A 37 0.30 -20.67 -8.30
C VAL A 37 0.59 -21.49 -9.55
N GLY A 38 0.35 -22.80 -9.47
CA GLY A 38 0.54 -23.74 -10.58
C GLY A 38 0.90 -25.14 -10.07
N ASP A 39 1.39 -25.97 -10.98
CA ASP A 39 1.96 -27.28 -10.66
C ASP A 39 3.40 -27.10 -10.15
N VAL A 40 3.53 -26.87 -8.85
CA VAL A 40 4.80 -26.60 -8.19
C VAL A 40 4.82 -27.21 -6.81
N THR A 41 5.94 -27.83 -6.44
CA THR A 41 6.14 -28.30 -5.07
C THR A 41 6.76 -27.20 -4.20
N LEU A 42 6.56 -27.31 -2.90
CA LEU A 42 7.13 -26.36 -1.94
C LEU A 42 8.67 -26.29 -2.02
N GLU A 43 9.33 -27.43 -2.26
CA GLU A 43 10.79 -27.50 -2.36
C GLU A 43 11.32 -26.77 -3.59
N GLN A 44 10.69 -26.99 -4.75
CA GLN A 44 11.03 -26.29 -5.99
C GLN A 44 10.82 -24.78 -5.83
N ALA A 45 9.67 -24.37 -5.30
CA ALA A 45 9.37 -22.96 -5.06
C ALA A 45 10.37 -22.32 -4.09
N LYS A 46 10.67 -22.96 -2.96
CA LYS A 46 11.62 -22.44 -1.97
C LYS A 46 13.03 -22.32 -2.53
N ALA A 47 13.49 -23.31 -3.31
CA ALA A 47 14.82 -23.29 -3.92
C ALA A 47 14.95 -22.08 -4.85
N LEU A 48 13.99 -21.89 -5.76
CA LEU A 48 13.98 -20.77 -6.69
C LEU A 48 13.86 -19.41 -5.98
N VAL A 49 12.95 -19.29 -5.01
CA VAL A 49 12.77 -18.05 -4.25
C VAL A 49 14.03 -17.68 -3.48
N THR A 50 14.66 -18.66 -2.83
CA THR A 50 15.92 -18.44 -2.11
C THR A 50 17.03 -18.02 -3.08
N GLN A 51 17.14 -18.67 -4.23
CA GLN A 51 18.14 -18.33 -5.24
C GLN A 51 17.97 -16.92 -5.79
N GLN A 52 16.73 -16.49 -6.07
CA GLN A 52 16.46 -15.21 -6.72
C GLN A 52 16.38 -14.04 -5.73
N PHE A 53 15.82 -14.26 -4.54
CA PHE A 53 15.49 -13.18 -3.60
C PHE A 53 16.21 -13.30 -2.25
N GLY A 54 16.87 -14.43 -1.96
CA GLY A 54 17.48 -14.68 -0.66
C GLY A 54 18.64 -13.74 -0.30
N ALA A 55 19.26 -13.11 -1.29
CA ALA A 55 20.33 -12.13 -1.08
C ALA A 55 19.81 -10.72 -0.72
N ILE A 56 18.49 -10.46 -0.85
CA ILE A 56 17.93 -9.13 -0.60
C ILE A 56 17.70 -8.96 0.90
N ALA A 57 18.45 -8.05 1.52
CA ALA A 57 18.33 -7.76 2.94
C ALA A 57 17.01 -7.02 3.28
N ALA A 58 16.47 -7.28 4.46
CA ALA A 58 15.38 -6.51 5.02
C ALA A 58 15.79 -5.05 5.26
N ARG A 59 14.83 -4.12 5.16
CA ARG A 59 15.05 -2.69 5.40
C ARG A 59 14.10 -2.13 6.46
N PRO A 60 14.50 -1.06 7.17
CA PRO A 60 13.58 -0.30 8.02
C PRO A 60 12.39 0.21 7.18
N LEU A 61 11.17 0.00 7.67
CA LEU A 61 9.96 0.43 7.00
C LEU A 61 9.40 1.71 7.65
N PRO A 62 8.82 2.63 6.87
CA PRO A 62 8.08 3.75 7.42
C PRO A 62 6.89 3.28 8.28
N THR A 63 6.64 3.97 9.39
CA THR A 63 5.50 3.66 10.28
C THR A 63 4.17 4.01 9.59
N VAL A 64 3.40 2.99 9.22
CA VAL A 64 2.03 3.17 8.73
C VAL A 64 1.09 3.39 9.91
N LYS A 65 0.50 4.59 10.01
CA LYS A 65 -0.64 4.81 10.92
C LYS A 65 -1.84 4.04 10.38
N ARG A 66 -2.18 2.93 11.02
CA ARG A 66 -3.40 2.19 10.69
C ARG A 66 -4.60 3.13 10.90
N PRO A 67 -5.54 3.25 9.94
CA PRO A 67 -6.79 3.92 10.19
C PRO A 67 -7.45 3.28 11.41
N ILE A 68 -7.75 4.09 12.43
CA ILE A 68 -8.55 3.62 13.55
C ILE A 68 -9.95 3.41 12.98
N GLU A 69 -10.37 2.15 12.92
CA GLU A 69 -11.76 1.85 12.58
C GLU A 69 -12.64 2.44 13.68
N LEU A 70 -13.46 3.42 13.33
CA LEU A 70 -14.38 4.04 14.28
C LEU A 70 -15.40 2.95 14.69
N THR A 71 -15.33 2.51 15.94
CA THR A 71 -16.20 1.47 16.53
C THR A 71 -17.70 1.75 16.34
N HIS A 72 -18.05 3.00 16.07
CA HIS A 72 -19.42 3.42 15.85
C HIS A 72 -19.53 4.23 14.56
N LEU A 73 -20.41 3.78 13.66
CA LEU A 73 -20.99 4.64 12.62
C LEU A 73 -21.73 5.77 13.34
N GLY A 74 -21.14 6.95 13.43
CA GLY A 74 -21.87 8.15 13.85
C GLY A 74 -23.14 8.28 13.02
N ARG A 75 -24.28 8.53 13.67
CA ARG A 75 -25.59 8.66 13.00
C ARG A 75 -25.46 9.61 11.79
N ARG A 76 -25.63 9.06 10.58
CA ARG A 76 -25.77 9.85 9.36
C ARG A 76 -27.25 10.21 9.20
N GLY A 77 -27.63 11.40 9.63
CA GLY A 77 -28.97 11.95 9.41
C GLY A 77 -28.94 12.99 8.29
N LEU A 78 -29.82 12.84 7.29
CA LEU A 78 -30.06 13.86 6.27
C LEU A 78 -31.33 14.62 6.65
N HIS A 79 -31.22 15.89 7.02
CA HIS A 79 -32.39 16.72 7.32
C HIS A 79 -32.85 17.41 6.02
N LEU A 80 -33.81 16.81 5.33
CA LEU A 80 -34.44 17.41 4.17
C LEU A 80 -35.60 18.29 4.63
N ARG A 81 -35.52 19.61 4.38
CA ARG A 81 -36.70 20.48 4.45
C ARG A 81 -37.36 20.49 3.09
N LEU A 82 -38.57 19.93 3.01
CA LEU A 82 -39.44 20.08 1.86
C LEU A 82 -40.19 21.42 1.98
N PRO A 83 -40.28 22.23 0.91
CA PRO A 83 -41.13 23.41 0.91
C PRO A 83 -42.62 23.00 0.96
N SER A 84 -43.40 23.70 1.77
CA SER A 84 -44.84 23.47 1.98
C SER A 84 -45.66 23.66 0.69
N PRO A 85 -46.80 22.96 0.54
CA PRO A 85 -47.65 23.00 -0.66
C PRO A 85 -48.31 24.37 -0.91
#